data_AF-A0A5S3N528-F1
#
_entry.id   AF-A0A5S3N528-F1
#
_cell.length_a   1.000
_cell.length_b   1.000
_cell.length_c   1.000
_cell.angle_alpha   90.00
_cell.angle_beta   90.00
_cell.angle_gamma   90.00
#
_symmetry.space_group_name_H-M   'P 1'
#
loop_
_entity.id
_entity.type
_entity.pdbx_description
1 polymer ?
#
loop_
_entity_poly.entity_id
_entity_poly.type
_entity_poly.pdbx_seq_one_letter_code
_entity_poly.pdbx_strand_id
1 'polypeptide(L)'
;MIEHLKKRNNNYTFQDESTFLLSKSKNKLPEPIYFDNIEEMDVFLNRMESITNGSSNSAVITHAPPNDGGGGGDDEGYFKKSAYIGGFGVYMNVGFNFNGCSGSNLNSWISGFTLGVTWHHTGGSLSTSAQNDRINFTVIGYMNYNIFVESIGTVFTQNSTFSDHKPCN
;
A
#
# COMPACT_ATOMS: atom_id res chain seq x y z
N MET A 1 8.75 20.90 12.45
CA MET A 1 8.15 19.70 11.82
C MET A 1 8.77 19.33 10.47
N ILE A 2 8.68 20.14 9.40
CA ILE A 2 9.25 19.78 8.08
C ILE A 2 10.74 19.42 8.15
N GLU A 3 11.54 20.22 8.86
CA GLU A 3 12.96 19.94 9.12
C GLU A 3 13.19 18.58 9.81
N HIS A 4 12.34 18.21 10.76
CA HIS A 4 12.40 16.91 11.44
C HIS A 4 12.10 15.75 10.46
N LEU A 5 11.04 15.89 9.67
CA LEU A 5 10.65 14.90 8.66
C LEU A 5 11.72 14.73 7.57
N LYS A 6 12.38 15.81 7.14
CA LYS A 6 13.52 15.74 6.21
C LYS A 6 14.72 15.00 6.79
N LYS A 7 15.00 15.18 8.08
CA LYS A 7 16.07 14.44 8.79
C LYS A 7 15.75 12.95 8.88
N ARG A 8 14.47 12.61 9.04
CA ARG A 8 13.98 11.23 9.06
C ARG A 8 14.11 10.55 7.70
N ASN A 9 13.60 11.20 6.65
CA ASN A 9 13.65 10.67 5.29
C ASN A 9 13.78 11.81 4.29
N ASN A 10 14.95 11.90 3.66
CA ASN A 10 15.25 12.95 2.69
C ASN A 10 14.47 12.81 1.37
N ASN A 11 13.83 11.66 1.12
CA ASN A 11 13.00 11.44 -0.07
C ASN A 11 11.55 11.91 0.10
N TYR A 12 11.18 12.40 1.28
CA TYR A 12 9.87 13.02 1.46
C TYR A 12 9.74 14.27 0.60
N THR A 13 8.70 14.29 -0.22
CA THR A 13 8.34 15.46 -1.02
C THR A 13 7.22 16.19 -0.31
N PHE A 14 7.49 17.42 0.14
CA PHE A 14 6.52 18.26 0.83
C PHE A 14 5.67 18.99 -0.18
N GLN A 15 4.37 19.00 0.04
CA GLN A 15 3.44 19.75 -0.79
C GLN A 15 2.81 20.85 0.05
N ASP A 16 2.64 22.03 -0.53
CA ASP A 16 1.70 22.98 0.04
C ASP A 16 0.25 22.48 -0.23
N GLU A 17 -0.69 22.84 0.65
CA GLU A 17 -2.10 22.41 0.54
C GLU A 17 -2.71 22.75 -0.82
N SER A 18 -2.28 23.85 -1.45
CA SER A 18 -2.81 24.31 -2.73
C SER A 18 -2.34 23.45 -3.91
N THR A 19 -1.12 22.92 -3.85
CA THR A 19 -0.49 22.08 -4.88
C THR A 19 -1.02 20.65 -4.79
N PHE A 20 -1.31 20.16 -3.59
CA PHE A 20 -1.92 18.83 -3.39
C PHE A 20 -3.30 18.73 -4.06
N LEU A 21 -4.15 19.76 -3.89
CA LEU A 21 -5.48 19.84 -4.51
C LEU A 21 -5.44 19.99 -6.05
N LEU A 22 -4.33 20.49 -6.60
CA LEU A 22 -4.13 20.66 -8.05
C LEU A 22 -3.51 19.43 -8.73
N SER A 23 -2.97 18.47 -7.96
CA SER A 23 -2.29 17.28 -8.46
C SER A 23 -3.25 16.19 -8.96
N LYS A 24 -3.96 16.46 -10.08
CA LYS A 24 -4.60 15.51 -11.03
C LYS A 24 -5.30 14.23 -10.50
N SER A 25 -5.70 14.19 -9.23
CA SER A 25 -6.63 13.19 -8.71
C SER A 25 -7.74 13.96 -8.01
N LYS A 26 -8.99 13.65 -8.35
CA LYS A 26 -10.18 14.19 -7.67
C LYS A 26 -10.32 13.65 -6.24
N ASN A 27 -9.20 13.36 -5.57
CA ASN A 27 -9.19 12.83 -4.23
C ASN A 27 -9.03 14.02 -3.28
N LYS A 28 -10.04 14.20 -2.41
CA LYS A 28 -9.94 15.09 -1.26
C LYS A 28 -8.65 14.76 -0.50
N LEU A 29 -8.01 15.77 0.08
CA LEU A 29 -6.96 15.56 1.08
C LEU A 29 -7.43 14.48 2.07
N PRO A 30 -6.60 13.46 2.38
CA PRO A 30 -6.95 12.54 3.44
C PRO A 30 -7.24 13.34 4.71
N GLU A 31 -8.26 12.94 5.47
CA GLU A 31 -8.58 13.59 6.74
C GLU A 31 -7.33 13.64 7.63
N PRO A 32 -6.93 14.78 8.19
CA PRO A 32 -5.65 14.83 8.90
C PRO A 32 -5.63 13.91 10.14
N ILE A 33 -4.46 13.33 10.44
CA ILE A 33 -4.19 12.75 11.76
C ILE A 33 -3.56 13.83 12.64
N TYR A 34 -4.03 13.92 13.89
CA TYR A 34 -3.46 14.77 14.92
C TYR A 34 -2.65 13.93 15.90
N PHE A 35 -1.46 14.39 16.21
CA PHE A 35 -0.58 13.85 17.24
C PHE A 35 -0.30 14.92 18.29
N ASP A 36 -0.24 14.50 19.55
CA ASP A 36 0.01 15.42 20.66
C ASP A 36 1.49 15.83 20.73
N ASN A 37 2.40 15.02 20.18
CA ASN A 37 3.85 15.26 20.20
C ASN A 37 4.56 14.55 19.02
N ILE A 38 5.84 14.87 18.84
CA ILE A 38 6.67 14.34 17.75
C ILE A 38 6.93 12.84 17.93
N GLU A 39 7.07 12.36 19.17
CA GLU A 39 7.34 10.95 19.47
C GLU A 39 6.19 10.04 18.99
N GLU A 40 4.94 10.43 19.19
CA GLU A 40 3.77 9.69 18.71
C GLU A 40 3.73 9.62 17.17
N MET A 41 3.99 10.76 16.51
CA MET A 41 4.11 10.81 15.06
C MET A 41 5.23 9.87 14.58
N ASP A 42 6.38 9.86 15.25
CA ASP A 42 7.51 9.02 14.84
C ASP A 42 7.22 7.53 15.02
N VAL A 43 6.50 7.13 16.10
CA VAL A 43 6.02 5.76 16.30
C VAL A 43 5.07 5.34 15.17
N PHE A 44 4.15 6.23 14.79
CA PHE A 44 3.24 5.99 13.68
C PHE A 44 4.00 5.79 12.35
N LEU A 45 4.90 6.72 12.01
CA LEU A 45 5.68 6.65 10.77
C LEU A 45 6.59 5.43 10.72
N ASN A 46 7.21 5.03 11.84
CA ASN A 46 8.06 3.84 11.92
C ASN A 46 7.26 2.57 11.55
N ARG A 47 6.03 2.46 12.03
CA ARG A 47 5.14 1.35 11.70
C ARG A 47 4.78 1.33 10.21
N MET A 48 4.46 2.49 9.64
CA MET A 48 4.15 2.59 8.21
C MET A 48 5.35 2.22 7.31
N GLU A 49 6.54 2.72 7.64
CA GLU A 49 7.75 2.52 6.81
C GLU A 49 8.32 1.10 6.89
N SER A 50 8.29 0.48 8.08
CA SER A 50 8.80 -0.89 8.29
C SER A 50 8.11 -1.94 7.41
N ILE A 51 6.86 -1.70 7.03
CA ILE A 51 6.07 -2.67 6.25
C ILE A 51 6.18 -2.40 4.75
N THR A 52 6.38 -1.15 4.34
CA THR A 52 6.75 -0.83 2.95
C THR A 52 8.11 -1.39 2.54
N ASN A 53 8.94 -1.83 3.49
CA ASN A 53 10.23 -2.47 3.24
C ASN A 53 10.30 -3.94 3.70
N GLY A 54 9.17 -4.55 4.10
CA GLY A 54 9.13 -5.91 4.68
C GLY A 54 8.10 -6.83 4.02
N SER A 55 8.37 -8.14 3.98
CA SER A 55 7.40 -9.15 3.56
C SER A 55 6.29 -9.28 4.61
N SER A 56 5.03 -9.16 4.22
CA SER A 56 3.90 -9.20 5.16
C SER A 56 3.41 -10.63 5.41
N ASN A 57 3.40 -11.04 6.68
CA ASN A 57 3.13 -12.42 7.14
C ASN A 57 1.63 -12.78 7.30
N SER A 58 0.70 -11.91 6.91
CA SER A 58 -0.73 -12.22 7.05
C SER A 58 -1.44 -11.91 5.74
N ALA A 59 -1.98 -12.95 5.11
CA ALA A 59 -2.73 -12.88 3.86
C ALA A 59 -4.12 -13.47 4.10
N VAL A 60 -5.16 -12.68 3.89
CA VAL A 60 -6.50 -13.22 3.67
C VAL A 60 -6.64 -13.43 2.16
N ILE A 61 -6.52 -14.69 1.73
CA ILE A 61 -6.74 -15.09 0.34
C ILE A 61 -8.26 -15.23 0.18
N THR A 62 -8.86 -14.42 -0.68
CA THR A 62 -10.26 -14.63 -1.08
C THR A 62 -10.28 -15.07 -2.53
N HIS A 63 -10.61 -16.34 -2.78
CA HIS A 63 -10.97 -16.81 -4.11
C HIS A 63 -12.38 -16.32 -4.38
N ALA A 64 -12.58 -15.45 -5.38
CA ALA A 64 -13.89 -15.35 -6.00
C ALA A 64 -14.02 -16.60 -6.87
N PRO A 65 -14.94 -17.55 -6.56
CA PRO A 65 -15.06 -18.73 -7.40
C PRO A 65 -15.52 -18.30 -8.80
N PRO A 66 -14.93 -18.83 -9.89
CA PRO A 66 -15.67 -18.90 -11.13
C PRO A 66 -16.90 -19.77 -10.84
N ASN A 67 -18.07 -19.34 -11.32
CA ASN A 67 -19.33 -20.05 -11.08
C ASN A 67 -19.17 -21.58 -11.26
N ASP A 68 -19.68 -22.31 -10.27
CA ASP A 68 -20.00 -23.74 -10.28
C ASP A 68 -18.85 -24.77 -10.50
N GLY A 69 -18.35 -25.30 -9.39
CA GLY A 69 -18.15 -26.74 -9.16
C GLY A 69 -17.12 -27.50 -10.01
N GLY A 70 -16.00 -27.85 -9.38
CA GLY A 70 -15.12 -28.93 -9.87
C GLY A 70 -13.73 -28.79 -9.25
N GLY A 71 -13.26 -29.82 -8.57
CA GLY A 71 -12.02 -29.73 -7.79
C GLY A 71 -10.74 -29.82 -8.63
N GLY A 72 -9.70 -29.19 -8.11
CA GLY A 72 -8.31 -29.62 -8.26
C GLY A 72 -7.59 -29.07 -9.49
N GLY A 73 -6.92 -27.93 -9.31
CA GLY A 73 -5.85 -27.44 -10.17
C GLY A 73 -6.13 -26.06 -10.74
N ASP A 74 -5.24 -25.09 -10.43
CA ASP A 74 -5.02 -23.87 -11.23
C ASP A 74 -6.27 -23.13 -11.76
N ASP A 75 -7.35 -23.10 -10.98
CA ASP A 75 -8.59 -22.44 -11.42
C ASP A 75 -8.35 -20.94 -11.66
N GLU A 76 -8.67 -20.50 -12.88
CA GLU A 76 -8.63 -19.08 -13.26
C GLU A 76 -9.46 -18.25 -12.29
N GLY A 77 -8.94 -17.08 -11.88
CA GLY A 77 -9.66 -16.27 -10.90
C GLY A 77 -9.00 -14.94 -10.58
N TYR A 78 -9.55 -14.31 -9.54
CA TYR A 78 -9.01 -13.08 -8.98
C TYR A 78 -8.28 -13.39 -7.68
N PHE A 79 -6.98 -13.13 -7.66
CA PHE A 79 -6.20 -13.17 -6.42
C PHE A 79 -6.30 -11.81 -5.73
N LYS A 80 -6.56 -11.84 -4.43
CA LYS A 80 -6.44 -10.67 -3.56
C LYS A 80 -5.62 -11.04 -2.33
N LYS A 81 -4.63 -10.21 -2.02
CA LYS A 81 -3.88 -10.27 -0.77
C LYS A 81 -4.00 -8.94 -0.04
N SER A 82 -4.42 -9.01 1.21
CA SER A 82 -4.44 -7.89 2.14
C SER A 82 -3.34 -8.07 3.16
N ALA A 83 -2.42 -7.12 3.23
CA ALA A 83 -1.31 -7.06 4.17
C ALA A 83 -1.51 -5.87 5.11
N TYR A 84 -1.40 -6.09 6.42
CA TYR A 84 -1.42 -4.99 7.37
C TYR A 84 -0.16 -4.15 7.21
N ILE A 85 -0.30 -2.84 6.93
CA ILE A 85 0.82 -1.92 6.67
C ILE A 85 1.05 -0.87 7.76
N GLY A 86 0.40 -1.01 8.91
CA GLY A 86 0.68 -0.20 10.09
C GLY A 86 -0.38 0.87 10.40
N GLY A 87 -0.04 1.72 11.36
CA GLY A 87 -0.90 2.82 11.82
C GLY A 87 -2.12 2.37 12.63
N PHE A 88 -3.28 2.97 12.31
CA PHE A 88 -4.58 2.78 12.98
C PHE A 88 -5.39 1.60 12.43
N GLY A 89 -4.78 0.60 11.79
CA GLY A 89 -5.53 -0.45 11.10
C GLY A 89 -5.53 -0.33 9.59
N VAL A 90 -4.45 0.19 8.97
CA VAL A 90 -4.34 0.32 7.51
C VAL A 90 -3.84 -0.98 6.90
N TYR A 91 -4.48 -1.41 5.82
CA TYR A 91 -4.08 -2.59 5.04
C TYR A 91 -3.76 -2.18 3.60
N MET A 92 -2.64 -2.66 3.07
CA MET A 92 -2.37 -2.69 1.63
C MET A 92 -3.09 -3.89 1.02
N ASN A 93 -3.86 -3.64 -0.02
CA ASN A 93 -4.47 -4.66 -0.82
C ASN A 93 -3.79 -4.68 -2.18
N VAL A 94 -3.42 -5.87 -2.62
CA VAL A 94 -2.97 -6.13 -3.98
C VAL A 94 -3.92 -7.15 -4.57
N GLY A 95 -4.32 -6.93 -5.82
CA GLY A 95 -5.07 -7.94 -6.55
C GLY A 95 -4.76 -7.96 -8.03
N PHE A 96 -4.91 -9.14 -8.61
CA PHE A 96 -4.63 -9.41 -10.03
C PHE A 96 -5.43 -10.62 -10.50
N ASN A 97 -5.69 -10.69 -11.81
CA ASN A 97 -6.26 -11.86 -12.45
C ASN A 97 -5.16 -12.90 -12.65
N PHE A 98 -5.45 -14.17 -12.42
CA PHE A 98 -4.50 -15.24 -12.68
C PHE A 98 -5.14 -16.38 -13.49
N ASN A 99 -4.31 -17.04 -14.30
CA ASN A 99 -4.63 -18.24 -15.05
C ASN A 99 -3.40 -19.14 -14.98
N GLY A 100 -3.54 -20.28 -14.31
CA GLY A 100 -2.41 -21.08 -13.85
C GLY A 100 -1.37 -20.23 -13.13
N CYS A 101 -0.09 -20.42 -13.48
CA CYS A 101 1.04 -19.71 -12.90
C CYS A 101 1.37 -18.37 -13.60
N SER A 102 0.39 -17.74 -14.26
CA SER A 102 0.53 -16.43 -14.91
C SER A 102 -0.48 -15.42 -14.38
N GLY A 103 -0.05 -14.17 -14.22
CA GLY A 103 -0.88 -13.09 -13.68
C GLY A 103 -1.01 -11.90 -14.63
N SER A 104 -2.12 -11.16 -14.52
CA SER A 104 -2.41 -9.95 -15.30
C SER A 104 -3.28 -8.96 -14.51
N ASN A 105 -3.42 -7.73 -15.00
CA ASN A 105 -4.31 -6.70 -14.40
C ASN A 105 -4.00 -6.42 -12.92
N LEU A 106 -2.72 -6.25 -12.62
CA LEU A 106 -2.24 -5.91 -11.28
C LEU A 106 -2.78 -4.54 -10.85
N ASN A 107 -3.36 -4.49 -9.66
CA ASN A 107 -3.82 -3.26 -9.02
C ASN A 107 -3.54 -3.29 -7.51
N SER A 108 -3.48 -2.12 -6.88
CA SER A 108 -3.37 -2.00 -5.43
C SER A 108 -4.10 -0.80 -4.86
N TRP A 109 -4.55 -0.93 -3.61
CA TRP A 109 -5.25 0.10 -2.86
C TRP A 109 -5.08 -0.12 -1.37
N ILE A 110 -5.27 0.92 -0.57
CA ILE A 110 -5.32 0.77 0.90
C ILE A 110 -6.77 0.66 1.39
N SER A 111 -6.98 -0.02 2.51
CA SER A 111 -8.27 -0.12 3.21
C SER A 111 -8.09 -0.08 4.72
N GLY A 112 -9.19 0.00 5.47
CA GLY A 112 -9.20 0.12 6.93
C GLY A 112 -9.30 1.57 7.38
N PHE A 113 -8.72 1.91 8.54
CA PHE A 113 -8.72 3.28 9.04
C PHE A 113 -7.60 4.09 8.37
N THR A 114 -7.89 4.65 7.20
CA THR A 114 -6.94 5.42 6.37
C THR A 114 -6.89 6.90 6.74
N LEU A 115 -7.12 7.25 8.01
CA LEU A 115 -6.97 8.63 8.47
C LEU A 115 -5.55 9.10 8.15
N GLY A 116 -5.43 10.31 7.65
CA GLY A 116 -4.18 11.00 7.35
C GLY A 116 -3.35 10.36 6.25
N VAL A 117 -3.85 9.30 5.60
CA VAL A 117 -3.03 8.44 4.73
C VAL A 117 -3.80 8.06 3.48
N THR A 118 -3.21 8.27 2.30
CA THR A 118 -3.73 7.72 1.04
C THR A 118 -2.65 7.01 0.23
N TRP A 119 -3.06 6.04 -0.57
CA TRP A 119 -2.20 5.36 -1.54
C TRP A 119 -2.64 5.67 -2.96
N HIS A 120 -1.67 5.92 -3.84
CA HIS A 120 -1.87 6.02 -5.27
C HIS A 120 -0.99 5.01 -6.00
N HIS A 121 -1.60 3.99 -6.60
CA HIS A 121 -0.91 3.03 -7.45
C HIS A 121 -0.41 3.74 -8.72
N THR A 122 0.88 3.64 -9.01
CA THR A 122 1.48 4.21 -10.23
C THR A 122 1.96 3.17 -11.21
N GLY A 123 2.21 1.95 -10.74
CA GLY A 123 2.54 0.82 -11.60
C GLY A 123 2.92 -0.41 -10.79
N GLY A 124 3.42 -1.42 -11.49
CA GLY A 124 3.87 -2.64 -10.87
C GLY A 124 4.32 -3.66 -11.90
N SER A 125 4.76 -4.80 -11.42
CA SER A 125 5.18 -5.93 -12.24
C SER A 125 4.65 -7.24 -11.68
N LEU A 126 4.40 -8.17 -12.60
CA LEU A 126 4.14 -9.57 -12.32
C LEU A 126 5.26 -10.37 -12.97
N SER A 127 5.80 -11.34 -12.24
CA SER A 127 6.80 -12.26 -12.78
C SER A 127 6.56 -13.66 -12.28
N THR A 128 6.63 -14.63 -13.17
CA THR A 128 6.49 -16.04 -12.83
C THR A 128 7.86 -16.62 -12.54
N SER A 129 8.02 -17.26 -11.37
CA SER A 129 9.22 -18.00 -11.03
C SER A 129 8.99 -19.49 -11.27
N ALA A 130 9.37 -19.99 -12.45
CA ALA A 130 9.24 -21.40 -12.80
C ALA A 130 9.97 -22.36 -11.84
N GLN A 131 11.02 -21.88 -11.15
CA GLN A 131 11.78 -22.68 -10.17
C GLN A 131 11.09 -22.80 -8.80
N ASN A 132 10.24 -21.85 -8.43
CA ASN A 132 9.60 -21.80 -7.11
C ASN A 132 8.07 -21.89 -7.18
N ASP A 133 7.55 -22.16 -8.37
CA ASP A 133 6.13 -22.31 -8.66
C ASP A 133 5.25 -21.22 -8.01
N ARG A 134 5.57 -19.97 -8.33
CA ARG A 134 4.90 -18.79 -7.77
C ARG A 134 4.86 -17.63 -8.75
N ILE A 135 3.82 -16.83 -8.62
CA ILE A 135 3.69 -15.50 -9.23
C ILE A 135 4.20 -14.49 -8.21
N ASN A 136 5.34 -13.87 -8.48
CA ASN A 136 5.82 -12.72 -7.71
C ASN A 136 5.13 -11.46 -8.25
N PHE A 137 4.73 -10.59 -7.35
CA PHE A 137 4.15 -9.31 -7.69
C PHE A 137 4.87 -8.18 -6.95
N THR A 138 5.04 -7.07 -7.63
CA THR A 138 5.55 -5.83 -7.07
C THR A 138 4.61 -4.70 -7.48
N VAL A 139 4.10 -3.94 -6.53
CA VAL A 139 3.33 -2.71 -6.79
C VAL A 139 4.13 -1.51 -6.32
N ILE A 140 4.08 -0.45 -7.10
CA ILE A 140 4.78 0.81 -6.87
C ILE A 140 3.74 1.92 -6.84
N GLY A 141 3.93 2.88 -5.95
CA GLY A 141 3.02 3.98 -5.78
C GLY A 141 3.52 5.04 -4.83
N TYR A 142 2.62 5.98 -4.55
CA TYR A 142 2.83 7.08 -3.63
C TYR A 142 2.01 6.87 -2.36
N MET A 143 2.67 6.93 -1.21
CA MET A 143 2.01 7.13 0.07
C MET A 143 1.95 8.62 0.37
N ASN A 144 0.75 9.18 0.51
CA ASN A 144 0.56 10.56 0.93
C ASN A 144 0.14 10.60 2.39
N TYR A 145 0.72 11.52 3.14
CA TYR A 145 0.49 11.76 4.55
C TYR A 145 -0.04 13.18 4.75
N ASN A 146 -1.10 13.31 5.55
CA ASN A 146 -1.63 14.58 6.06
C ASN A 146 -1.65 14.49 7.59
N ILE A 147 -0.68 15.14 8.23
CA ILE A 147 -0.44 15.00 9.67
C ILE A 147 -0.28 16.36 10.33
N PHE A 148 -0.72 16.44 11.58
CA PHE A 148 -0.60 17.60 12.46
C PHE A 148 0.07 17.17 13.75
N VAL A 149 1.06 17.93 14.21
CA VAL A 149 1.71 17.74 15.51
C VAL A 149 1.60 19.04 16.27
N GLU A 150 1.01 19.01 17.48
CA GLU A 150 0.81 20.22 18.30
C GLU A 150 0.11 21.34 17.50
N SER A 151 -0.89 20.98 16.68
CA SER A 151 -1.62 21.88 15.76
C SER A 151 -0.82 22.47 14.58
N ILE A 152 0.44 22.06 14.37
CA ILE A 152 1.23 22.42 13.18
C ILE A 152 1.07 21.31 12.13
N GLY A 153 0.46 21.63 11.00
CA GLY A 153 0.12 20.69 9.91
C GLY A 153 1.12 20.62 8.76
N THR A 154 1.27 19.45 8.15
CA THR A 154 2.06 19.25 6.93
C THR A 154 1.50 18.12 6.08
N VAL A 155 1.59 18.31 4.77
CA VAL A 155 1.28 17.28 3.76
C VAL A 155 2.57 16.89 3.06
N PHE A 156 2.83 15.59 2.96
CA PHE A 156 4.00 15.08 2.25
C PHE A 156 3.74 13.73 1.62
N THR A 157 4.56 13.41 0.63
CA THR A 157 4.46 12.19 -0.17
C THR A 157 5.78 11.42 -0.15
N GLN A 158 5.69 10.10 -0.18
CA GLN A 158 6.81 9.17 -0.27
C GLN A 158 6.54 8.11 -1.36
N ASN A 159 7.57 7.81 -2.15
CA ASN A 159 7.55 6.63 -3.04
C ASN A 159 7.65 5.36 -2.20
N SER A 160 6.79 4.39 -2.48
CA SER A 160 6.79 3.12 -1.78
C SER A 160 6.55 1.97 -2.74
N THR A 161 7.15 0.84 -2.41
CA THR A 161 7.11 -0.39 -3.19
C THR A 161 6.65 -1.51 -2.26
N PHE A 162 5.65 -2.28 -2.67
CA PHE A 162 5.23 -3.47 -1.95
C PHE A 162 5.41 -4.68 -2.84
N SER A 163 6.13 -5.68 -2.34
CA SER A 163 6.46 -6.90 -3.10
C SER A 163 6.11 -8.13 -2.30
N ASP A 164 5.50 -9.10 -2.96
CA ASP A 164 5.21 -10.41 -2.38
C ASP A 164 4.93 -11.43 -3.49
N HIS A 165 4.29 -12.55 -3.15
CA HIS A 165 4.01 -13.64 -4.07
C HIS A 165 2.69 -14.35 -3.77
N LYS A 166 2.19 -15.05 -4.81
CA LYS A 166 1.14 -16.08 -4.76
C LYS A 166 1.76 -17.40 -5.20
N PRO A 167 1.74 -18.47 -4.39
CA PRO A 167 2.05 -19.83 -4.86
C PRO A 167 1.11 -20.25 -6.01
N CYS A 168 1.59 -21.03 -6.97
CA CYS A 168 0.77 -21.50 -8.09
C CYS A 168 -0.07 -22.72 -7.70
N ASN A 169 0.51 -23.69 -6.98
CA ASN A 169 -0.20 -24.83 -6.37
C ASN A 169 -1.31 -24.47 -5.37
#